data_AF-A0A9E5FID8-F1
#
_entry.id   AF-A0A9E5FID8-F1
#
_cell.length_a   1.000
_cell.length_b   1.000
_cell.length_c   1.000
_cell.angle_alpha   90.00
_cell.angle_beta   90.00
_cell.angle_gamma   90.00
#
_symmetry.space_group_name_H-M   'P 1'
#
loop_
_entity.id
_entity.type
_entity.pdbx_description
1 polymer ?
#
loop_
_entity_poly.entity_id
_entity_poly.type
_entity_poly.pdbx_seq_one_letter_code
_entity_poly.pdbx_strand_id
1 'polypeptide(L)'
;IREIRPSNPDGVKEYQKALSDLRAVRGKTKAENTGNLYTVDIPDEAVANMLLWDKPLREQPEAVRRAVKDYAELAGMQHYTPEWSNASVVLDEGISPDTVGRDIYQWLASKSNKANAAGDLKAFGVPGIRYLDGGSRGAGSGTMNTVVFDDNLIKILEENGMPVRGLLD
;
A
#
# COMPACT_ATOMS: atom_id res chain seq x y z
N ILE A 1 13.73 12.19 -3.75
CA ILE A 1 13.44 13.59 -4.15
C ILE A 1 11.98 13.82 -3.83
N ARG A 2 11.64 14.77 -2.95
CA ARG A 2 10.25 15.00 -2.52
C ARG A 2 9.45 15.63 -3.67
N GLU A 3 8.39 14.98 -4.10
CA GLU A 3 7.45 15.54 -5.08
C GLU A 3 6.47 16.47 -4.36
N ILE A 4 6.72 17.77 -4.45
CA ILE A 4 5.75 18.79 -4.06
C ILE A 4 4.84 19.02 -5.28
N ARG A 5 3.57 18.64 -5.17
CA ARG A 5 2.56 18.99 -6.20
C ARG A 5 2.01 20.39 -5.91
N PRO A 6 2.27 21.38 -6.76
CA PRO A 6 1.70 22.73 -6.59
C PRO A 6 0.18 22.71 -6.83
N SER A 7 -0.55 23.48 -6.03
CA SER A 7 -2.02 23.58 -6.05
C SER A 7 -2.57 24.70 -6.95
N ASN A 8 -1.70 25.57 -7.49
CA ASN A 8 -2.08 26.66 -8.39
C ASN A 8 -1.93 26.22 -9.87
N PRO A 9 -2.84 26.60 -10.81
CA PRO A 9 -2.84 26.10 -12.19
C PRO A 9 -1.55 26.36 -12.97
N ASP A 10 -0.86 27.47 -12.71
CA ASP A 10 0.43 27.77 -13.35
C ASP A 10 1.54 26.85 -12.80
N GLY A 11 1.52 26.58 -11.51
CA GLY A 11 2.42 25.60 -10.89
C GLY A 11 2.16 24.18 -11.39
N VAL A 12 0.90 23.80 -11.64
CA VAL A 12 0.55 22.48 -12.21
C VAL A 12 1.14 22.33 -13.61
N LYS A 13 1.06 23.38 -14.45
CA LYS A 13 1.67 23.38 -15.79
C LYS A 13 3.19 23.29 -15.73
N GLU A 14 3.83 24.05 -14.84
CA GLU A 14 5.28 23.98 -14.65
C GLU A 14 5.73 22.62 -14.11
N TYR A 15 4.97 22.01 -13.20
CA TYR A 15 5.24 20.68 -12.67
C TYR A 15 5.07 19.59 -13.74
N GLN A 16 4.01 19.66 -14.55
CA GLN A 16 3.82 18.76 -15.69
C GLN A 16 4.95 18.91 -16.73
N LYS A 17 5.39 20.14 -16.99
CA LYS A 17 6.52 20.42 -17.87
C LYS A 17 7.83 19.87 -17.30
N ALA A 18 8.09 20.07 -16.00
CA ALA A 18 9.27 19.52 -15.33
C ALA A 18 9.29 17.98 -15.34
N LEU A 19 8.14 17.33 -15.17
CA LEU A 19 8.01 15.88 -15.30
C LEU A 19 8.24 15.41 -16.74
N SER A 20 7.71 16.13 -17.73
CA SER A 20 7.94 15.85 -19.14
C SER A 20 9.42 16.00 -19.50
N ASP A 21 10.07 17.07 -19.05
CA ASP A 21 11.48 17.35 -19.29
C ASP A 21 12.38 16.31 -18.59
N LEU A 22 12.04 15.92 -17.35
CA LEU A 22 12.74 14.85 -16.63
C LEU A 22 12.61 13.49 -17.33
N ARG A 23 11.42 13.15 -17.82
CA ARG A 23 11.18 11.94 -18.63
C ARG A 23 11.98 11.97 -19.93
N ALA A 24 12.03 13.12 -20.60
CA ALA A 24 12.77 13.30 -21.85
C ALA A 24 14.29 13.20 -21.70
N VAL A 25 14.83 13.59 -20.53
CA VAL A 25 16.27 13.48 -20.23
C VAL A 25 16.62 12.05 -19.80
N ARG A 26 15.79 11.41 -18.97
CA ARG A 26 16.08 10.10 -18.39
C ARG A 26 16.03 8.96 -19.42
N GLY A 27 15.24 9.10 -20.49
CA GLY A 27 15.26 8.17 -21.63
C GLY A 27 16.51 8.26 -22.52
N LYS A 28 17.38 9.27 -22.34
CA LYS A 28 18.55 9.53 -23.21
C LYS A 28 19.89 9.13 -22.61
N THR A 29 19.97 8.85 -21.32
CA THR A 29 21.21 8.39 -20.67
C THR A 29 21.09 6.93 -20.27
N LYS A 30 21.63 6.05 -21.11
CA LYS A 30 21.76 4.62 -20.82
C LYS A 30 22.91 4.44 -19.83
N ALA A 31 22.64 4.57 -18.54
CA ALA A 31 23.61 4.28 -17.50
C ALA A 31 23.73 2.75 -17.38
N GLU A 32 24.91 2.23 -17.72
CA GLU A 32 25.23 0.80 -17.62
C GLU A 32 25.17 0.40 -16.13
N ASN A 33 24.22 -0.47 -15.76
CA ASN A 33 23.82 -0.86 -14.39
C ASN A 33 22.80 0.01 -13.64
N THR A 34 21.83 0.63 -14.33
CA THR A 34 20.63 1.14 -13.64
C THR A 34 19.49 0.14 -13.69
N GLY A 35 18.87 -0.16 -12.55
CA GLY A 35 17.64 -0.97 -12.50
C GLY A 35 16.52 -0.35 -13.36
N ASN A 36 15.57 -1.18 -13.78
CA ASN A 36 14.45 -0.75 -14.61
C ASN A 36 13.43 0.06 -13.80
N LEU A 37 12.85 1.08 -14.43
CA LEU A 37 11.68 1.79 -13.92
C LEU A 37 10.45 1.30 -14.68
N TYR A 38 9.39 0.94 -13.96
CA TYR A 38 8.12 0.57 -14.56
C TYR A 38 7.02 1.55 -14.14
N THR A 39 6.19 1.94 -15.10
CA THR A 39 4.88 2.54 -14.82
C THR A 39 3.87 1.41 -14.83
N VAL A 40 3.09 1.25 -13.77
CA VAL A 40 2.09 0.21 -13.64
C VAL A 40 0.70 0.79 -13.38
N ASP A 41 -0.31 0.07 -13.83
CA ASP A 41 -1.71 0.30 -13.50
C ASP A 41 -2.19 -0.79 -12.54
N ILE A 42 -2.94 -0.38 -11.52
CA ILE A 42 -3.54 -1.25 -10.51
C ILE A 42 -5.00 -0.84 -10.39
N PRO A 43 -5.96 -1.79 -10.45
CA PRO A 43 -7.38 -1.45 -10.35
C PRO A 43 -7.71 -0.61 -9.11
N ASP A 44 -8.48 0.47 -9.29
CA ASP A 44 -8.89 1.36 -8.19
C ASP A 44 -9.60 0.61 -7.06
N GLU A 45 -10.43 -0.38 -7.40
CA GLU A 45 -11.10 -1.24 -6.42
C GLU A 45 -10.10 -2.03 -5.57
N ALA A 46 -9.03 -2.55 -6.18
CA ALA A 46 -7.98 -3.23 -5.44
C ALA A 46 -7.27 -2.26 -4.50
N VAL A 47 -6.89 -1.08 -4.99
CA VAL A 47 -6.24 -0.02 -4.19
C VAL A 47 -7.12 0.44 -3.02
N ALA A 48 -8.44 0.54 -3.23
CA ALA A 48 -9.41 0.92 -2.20
C ALA A 48 -9.55 -0.12 -1.08
N ASN A 49 -9.25 -1.39 -1.37
CA ASN A 49 -9.38 -2.50 -0.42
C ASN A 49 -8.07 -2.89 0.27
N MET A 50 -6.96 -2.17 0.00
CA MET A 50 -5.66 -2.44 0.61
C MET A 50 -5.61 -2.03 2.09
N LEU A 51 -4.81 -2.77 2.88
CA LEU A 51 -4.51 -2.40 4.26
C LEU A 51 -3.69 -1.10 4.31
N LEU A 52 -4.17 -0.13 5.10
CA LEU A 52 -3.50 1.15 5.31
C LEU A 52 -2.57 1.05 6.53
N TRP A 53 -1.27 0.91 6.30
CA TRP A 53 -0.27 0.59 7.33
C TRP A 53 -0.25 1.57 8.51
N ASP A 54 -0.43 2.85 8.21
CA ASP A 54 -0.31 3.95 9.18
C ASP A 54 -1.66 4.38 9.78
N LYS A 55 -2.77 3.75 9.39
CA LYS A 55 -4.13 4.13 9.81
C LYS A 55 -4.70 3.19 10.87
N PRO A 56 -5.48 3.71 11.83
CA PRO A 56 -6.18 2.90 12.82
C PRO A 56 -7.28 2.06 12.17
N LEU A 57 -7.67 0.95 12.82
CA LEU A 57 -8.69 0.02 12.34
C LEU A 57 -9.99 0.73 11.94
N ARG A 58 -10.41 1.76 12.69
CA ARG A 58 -11.60 2.56 12.37
C ARG A 58 -11.53 3.31 11.03
N GLU A 59 -10.34 3.62 10.55
CA GLU A 59 -10.07 4.31 9.28
C GLU A 59 -9.68 3.34 8.16
N GLN A 60 -9.66 2.03 8.44
CA GLN A 60 -9.37 1.01 7.43
C GLN A 60 -10.56 0.81 6.48
N PRO A 61 -10.30 0.42 5.22
CA PRO A 61 -11.33 -0.04 4.30
C PRO A 61 -12.20 -1.14 4.92
N GLU A 62 -13.46 -1.22 4.48
CA GLU A 62 -14.39 -2.25 4.95
C GLU A 62 -13.83 -3.66 4.72
N ALA A 63 -13.22 -3.92 3.55
CA ALA A 63 -12.60 -5.21 3.24
C ALA A 63 -11.55 -5.62 4.28
N VAL A 64 -10.74 -4.67 4.76
CA VAL A 64 -9.71 -4.91 5.79
C VAL A 64 -10.35 -5.17 7.15
N ARG A 65 -11.35 -4.37 7.55
CA ARG A 65 -12.06 -4.58 8.82
C ARG A 65 -12.77 -5.94 8.85
N ARG A 66 -13.39 -6.34 7.73
CA ARG A 66 -14.03 -7.64 7.58
C ARG A 66 -12.99 -8.77 7.63
N ALA A 67 -11.89 -8.66 6.89
CA ALA A 67 -10.82 -9.66 6.91
C ALA A 67 -10.26 -9.91 8.31
N VAL A 68 -10.05 -8.84 9.08
CA VAL A 68 -9.58 -8.93 10.47
C VAL A 68 -10.59 -9.66 11.35
N LYS A 69 -11.89 -9.33 11.23
CA LYS A 69 -12.98 -10.00 11.95
C LYS A 69 -13.06 -11.48 11.60
N ASP A 70 -13.11 -11.81 10.31
CA ASP A 70 -13.24 -13.18 9.82
C ASP A 70 -12.05 -14.05 10.25
N TYR A 71 -10.83 -13.50 10.21
CA TYR A 71 -9.63 -14.20 10.70
C TYR A 71 -9.69 -14.46 12.21
N ALA A 72 -10.11 -13.48 13.01
CA ALA A 72 -10.25 -13.62 14.46
C ALA A 72 -11.24 -14.74 14.82
N GLU A 73 -12.40 -14.77 14.16
CA GLU A 73 -13.42 -15.78 14.33
C GLU A 73 -12.91 -17.19 13.96
N LEU A 74 -12.23 -17.32 12.81
CA LEU A 74 -11.67 -18.61 12.37
C LEU A 74 -10.56 -19.13 13.29
N ALA A 75 -9.75 -18.26 13.84
CA ALA A 75 -8.69 -18.62 14.77
C ALA A 75 -9.20 -18.94 16.19
N GLY A 76 -10.51 -18.85 16.43
CA GLY A 76 -11.11 -19.05 17.75
C GLY A 76 -10.62 -18.03 18.79
N MET A 77 -10.15 -16.87 18.33
CA MET A 77 -9.58 -15.84 19.19
C MET A 77 -10.71 -14.98 19.76
N GLN A 78 -10.91 -15.08 21.08
CA GLN A 78 -11.82 -14.18 21.80
C GLN A 78 -11.10 -12.89 22.27
N HIS A 79 -9.78 -12.93 22.55
CA HIS A 79 -9.05 -11.78 23.11
C HIS A 79 -7.58 -11.67 22.60
N TYR A 80 -7.08 -10.45 22.32
CA TYR A 80 -5.64 -10.18 22.12
C TYR A 80 -5.22 -8.77 22.57
N THR A 81 -4.18 -8.68 23.40
CA THR A 81 -3.44 -7.46 23.72
C THR A 81 -1.96 -7.63 23.32
N PRO A 82 -1.40 -6.78 22.43
CA PRO A 82 0.03 -6.80 22.15
C PRO A 82 0.83 -6.30 23.37
N GLU A 83 1.88 -7.04 23.77
CA GLU A 83 2.78 -6.72 24.91
C GLU A 83 3.46 -5.33 24.84
N TRP A 84 3.40 -4.66 23.69
CA TRP A 84 4.13 -3.44 23.36
C TRP A 84 3.22 -2.23 23.08
N SER A 85 1.91 -2.33 23.37
CA SER A 85 0.94 -1.27 23.09
C SER A 85 0.06 -0.94 24.29
N ASN A 86 -0.08 0.35 24.56
CA ASN A 86 -1.00 0.97 25.50
C ASN A 86 -2.36 1.32 24.86
N ALA A 87 -2.69 0.78 23.68
CA ALA A 87 -3.99 0.94 23.04
C ALA A 87 -5.00 -0.07 23.60
N SER A 88 -6.01 0.41 24.32
CA SER A 88 -7.11 -0.41 24.85
C SER A 88 -7.95 -1.00 23.73
N VAL A 89 -8.15 -2.31 23.76
CA VAL A 89 -8.86 -3.11 22.76
C VAL A 89 -10.29 -3.41 23.24
N VAL A 90 -11.34 -3.06 22.49
CA VAL A 90 -12.64 -3.78 22.56
C VAL A 90 -13.48 -3.65 21.27
N LEU A 91 -13.75 -4.79 20.61
CA LEU A 91 -15.09 -5.18 20.15
C LEU A 91 -15.24 -6.64 20.61
N ASP A 92 -15.94 -6.82 21.74
CA ASP A 92 -15.92 -7.96 22.68
C ASP A 92 -14.53 -8.59 22.92
N GLU A 93 -13.51 -7.71 22.88
CA GLU A 93 -12.13 -7.79 23.38
C GLU A 93 -10.98 -8.31 22.47
N GLY A 94 -11.14 -8.27 21.14
CA GLY A 94 -10.11 -8.79 20.20
C GLY A 94 -9.06 -7.82 19.61
N ILE A 95 -9.44 -6.67 19.02
CA ILE A 95 -8.51 -5.64 18.47
C ILE A 95 -9.08 -4.22 18.68
N SER A 96 -8.24 -3.26 19.07
CA SER A 96 -8.66 -1.89 19.36
C SER A 96 -9.07 -1.18 18.07
N PRO A 97 -10.13 -0.34 18.08
CA PRO A 97 -10.40 0.56 16.96
C PRO A 97 -9.21 1.50 16.65
N ASP A 98 -8.34 1.74 17.63
CA ASP A 98 -7.10 2.52 17.52
C ASP A 98 -5.88 1.68 17.09
N THR A 99 -6.00 0.35 17.01
CA THR A 99 -4.91 -0.51 16.51
C THR A 99 -4.63 -0.14 15.06
N VAL A 100 -3.39 0.23 14.77
CA VAL A 100 -2.96 0.69 13.45
C VAL A 100 -2.62 -0.49 12.53
N GLY A 101 -2.71 -0.27 11.23
CA GLY A 101 -2.55 -1.31 10.20
C GLY A 101 -1.29 -2.16 10.35
N ARG A 102 -0.16 -1.57 10.72
CA ARG A 102 1.09 -2.31 10.97
C ARG A 102 0.96 -3.32 12.11
N ASP A 103 0.22 -2.99 13.17
CA ASP A 103 0.04 -3.83 14.35
C ASP A 103 -0.96 -4.95 14.00
N ILE A 104 -1.99 -4.65 13.19
CA ILE A 104 -2.91 -5.65 12.61
C ILE A 104 -2.12 -6.66 11.78
N TYR A 105 -1.26 -6.19 10.87
CA TYR A 105 -0.45 -7.06 10.02
C TYR A 105 0.49 -7.95 10.85
N GLN A 106 1.15 -7.39 11.87
CA GLN A 106 2.03 -8.15 12.76
C GLN A 106 1.26 -9.18 13.59
N TRP A 107 0.06 -8.83 14.06
CA TRP A 107 -0.82 -9.77 14.75
C TRP A 107 -1.19 -10.96 13.85
N LEU A 108 -1.67 -10.70 12.63
CA LEU A 108 -1.96 -11.74 11.63
C LEU A 108 -0.72 -12.62 11.38
N ALA A 109 0.45 -12.00 11.23
CA ALA A 109 1.70 -12.72 11.00
C ALA A 109 2.07 -13.63 12.17
N SER A 110 1.85 -13.18 13.42
CA SER A 110 2.18 -13.92 14.64
C SER A 110 1.27 -15.13 14.89
N LYS A 111 0.05 -15.11 14.35
CA LYS A 111 -0.97 -16.18 14.52
C LYS A 111 -0.99 -17.16 13.36
N SER A 112 -0.55 -16.71 12.18
CA SER A 112 -0.33 -17.60 11.06
C SER A 112 0.78 -18.59 11.42
N ASN A 113 0.47 -19.89 11.48
CA ASN A 113 1.44 -20.96 11.74
C ASN A 113 2.50 -21.09 10.60
N LYS A 114 2.49 -20.16 9.64
CA LYS A 114 3.28 -20.12 8.40
C LYS A 114 3.70 -18.70 7.97
N ALA A 115 3.86 -17.74 8.89
CA ALA A 115 4.47 -16.42 8.63
C ALA A 115 4.01 -15.69 7.33
N ASN A 116 2.76 -15.89 6.90
CA ASN A 116 2.27 -15.42 5.61
C ASN A 116 1.01 -14.57 5.78
N ALA A 117 1.11 -13.51 6.58
CA ALA A 117 0.04 -12.53 6.73
C ALA A 117 -0.41 -11.94 5.39
N ALA A 118 0.49 -11.79 4.41
CA ALA A 118 0.13 -11.36 3.06
C ALA A 118 -0.81 -12.37 2.36
N GLY A 119 -0.52 -13.67 2.46
CA GLY A 119 -1.37 -14.73 1.94
C GLY A 119 -2.72 -14.81 2.65
N ASP A 120 -2.74 -14.69 3.98
CA ASP A 120 -3.97 -14.69 4.76
C ASP A 120 -4.83 -13.47 4.36
N LEU A 121 -4.26 -12.25 4.40
CA LEU A 121 -4.94 -11.04 3.94
C LEU A 121 -5.50 -11.18 2.53
N LYS A 122 -4.71 -11.72 1.60
CA LYS A 122 -5.15 -12.01 0.23
C LYS A 122 -6.35 -12.98 0.22
N ALA A 123 -6.30 -14.07 1.00
CA ALA A 123 -7.38 -15.05 1.09
C ALA A 123 -8.68 -14.45 1.64
N PHE A 124 -8.58 -13.42 2.49
CA PHE A 124 -9.74 -12.65 2.99
C PHE A 124 -10.11 -11.44 2.12
N GLY A 125 -9.53 -11.31 0.93
CA GLY A 125 -9.89 -10.29 -0.05
C GLY A 125 -9.20 -8.93 0.14
N VAL A 126 -8.12 -8.87 0.93
CA VAL A 126 -7.25 -7.68 1.03
C VAL A 126 -6.09 -7.85 0.05
N PRO A 127 -6.04 -7.09 -1.06
CA PRO A 127 -5.12 -7.36 -2.17
C PRO A 127 -3.70 -6.81 -1.98
N GLY A 128 -3.44 -6.09 -0.88
CA GLY A 128 -2.16 -5.43 -0.67
C GLY A 128 -2.11 -4.52 0.55
N ILE A 129 -1.01 -3.77 0.65
CA ILE A 129 -0.71 -2.80 1.71
C ILE A 129 -0.32 -1.46 1.08
N ARG A 130 -0.76 -0.36 1.70
CA ARG A 130 -0.29 1.00 1.40
C ARG A 130 0.32 1.64 2.64
N TYR A 131 1.45 2.31 2.45
CA TYR A 131 2.16 3.00 3.54
C TYR A 131 2.87 4.26 3.07
N LEU A 132 3.02 5.24 3.96
CA LEU A 132 3.81 6.43 3.66
C LEU A 132 5.27 6.04 3.43
N ASP A 133 5.89 6.60 2.38
CA ASP A 133 7.33 6.43 2.22
C ASP A 133 8.11 7.10 3.36
N GLY A 134 9.37 6.71 3.53
CA GLY A 134 10.21 7.19 4.64
C GLY A 134 10.34 8.71 4.71
N GLY A 135 10.27 9.42 3.57
CA GLY A 135 10.33 10.87 3.53
C GLY A 135 9.02 11.57 3.91
N SER A 136 7.90 10.85 3.84
CA SER A 136 6.54 11.34 4.06
C SER A 136 5.99 10.98 5.45
N ARG A 137 6.57 9.98 6.14
CA ARG A 137 6.14 9.53 7.48
C ARG A 137 6.11 10.64 8.54
N GLY A 138 7.12 11.53 8.55
CA GLY A 138 7.17 12.63 9.52
C GLY A 138 6.10 13.70 9.32
N ALA A 139 5.57 13.85 8.11
CA ALA A 139 4.52 14.81 7.78
C ALA A 139 3.11 14.21 7.85
N GLY A 140 2.98 12.89 8.04
CA GLY A 140 1.71 12.16 8.03
C GLY A 140 0.97 12.19 6.68
N SER A 141 1.60 12.73 5.64
CA SER A 141 1.04 12.90 4.29
C SER A 141 2.17 13.01 3.26
N GLY A 142 1.86 12.72 2.00
CA GLY A 142 2.83 12.78 0.92
C GLY A 142 2.75 11.55 0.01
N THR A 143 3.90 11.13 -0.50
CA THR A 143 4.03 9.97 -1.37
C THR A 143 3.96 8.66 -0.57
N MET A 144 3.45 7.62 -1.22
CA MET A 144 3.16 6.33 -0.62
C MET A 144 3.80 5.22 -1.44
N ASN A 145 4.21 4.17 -0.75
CA ASN A 145 4.56 2.90 -1.35
C ASN A 145 3.34 1.97 -1.29
N THR A 146 3.26 1.07 -2.27
CA THR A 146 2.21 0.06 -2.38
C THR A 146 2.85 -1.32 -2.53
N VAL A 147 2.37 -2.29 -1.79
CA VAL A 147 2.71 -3.71 -1.92
C VAL A 147 1.47 -4.44 -2.37
N VAL A 148 1.56 -5.18 -3.47
CA VAL A 148 0.44 -5.94 -4.04
C VAL A 148 0.72 -7.43 -3.82
N PHE A 149 -0.29 -8.17 -3.38
CA PHE A 149 -0.17 -9.61 -3.08
C PHE A 149 -0.53 -10.52 -4.28
N ASP A 150 -1.06 -9.93 -5.34
CA ASP A 150 -1.43 -10.60 -6.58
C ASP A 150 -0.84 -9.86 -7.78
N ASP A 151 0.08 -10.51 -8.48
CA ASP A 151 0.71 -9.97 -9.68
C ASP A 151 -0.28 -9.81 -10.84
N ASN A 152 -1.38 -10.57 -10.86
CA ASN A 152 -2.44 -10.42 -11.87
C ASN A 152 -3.18 -9.09 -11.75
N LEU A 153 -3.03 -8.36 -10.64
CA LEU A 153 -3.57 -7.01 -10.47
C LEU A 153 -2.67 -5.93 -11.07
N ILE A 154 -1.46 -6.27 -11.52
CA ILE A 154 -0.47 -5.32 -12.01
C ILE A 154 -0.42 -5.39 -13.53
N LYS A 155 -0.75 -4.28 -14.19
CA LYS A 155 -0.52 -4.11 -15.62
C LYS A 155 0.65 -3.17 -15.85
N ILE A 156 1.72 -3.64 -16.48
CA ILE A 156 2.84 -2.77 -16.86
C ILE A 156 2.41 -1.93 -18.07
N LEU A 157 2.49 -0.61 -17.93
CA LEU A 157 2.19 0.35 -18.98
C LEU A 157 3.46 0.80 -19.71
N GLU A 158 4.54 1.03 -18.97
CA GLU A 158 5.81 1.55 -19.51
C GLU A 158 7.00 0.88 -18.85
N GLU A 159 8.06 0.69 -19.62
CA GLU A 159 9.40 0.32 -19.15
C GLU A 159 10.38 1.43 -19.51
N ASN A 160 11.07 1.97 -18.51
CA ASN A 160 12.04 3.04 -18.65
C ASN A 160 11.51 4.29 -19.40
N GLY A 161 10.22 4.60 -19.21
CA GLY A 161 9.52 5.73 -19.85
C GLY A 161 9.06 5.46 -21.28
N MET A 162 9.23 4.22 -21.77
CA MET A 162 8.74 3.79 -23.07
C MET A 162 7.51 2.90 -22.88
N PRO A 163 6.38 3.17 -23.57
CA PRO A 163 5.22 2.30 -23.52
C PRO A 163 5.58 0.87 -23.89
N VAL A 164 5.12 -0.10 -23.09
CA VAL A 164 5.27 -1.52 -23.42
C VAL A 164 4.29 -1.83 -24.56
N ARG A 165 4.81 -1.93 -25.79
CA ARG A 165 4.01 -2.28 -26.97
C ARG A 165 3.81 -3.80 -27.01
N GLY A 166 2.61 -4.25 -26.67
CA GLY A 166 2.17 -5.64 -26.86
C GLY A 166 1.36 -6.21 -25.70
N LEU A 167 0.04 -6.00 -25.74
CA LEU A 167 -1.06 -6.89 -25.26
C LEU A 167 -2.42 -6.21 -25.53
N LEU A 168 -2.50 -5.42 -26.60
CA LEU A 168 -3.73 -4.88 -27.15
C LEU A 168 -3.72 -5.22 -28.64
N ASP A 169 -3.90 -6.51 -28.93
CA ASP A 169 -4.49 -7.05 -30.15
C ASP A 169 -5.35 -8.24 -29.73
#